data_AF-A0AAN7KU60-F1
#
_entry.id   AF-A0AAN7KU60-F1
#
_cell.length_a   1.000
_cell.length_b   1.000
_cell.length_c   1.000
_cell.angle_alpha   90.00
_cell.angle_beta   90.00
_cell.angle_gamma   90.00
#
_symmetry.space_group_name_H-M   'P 1'
#
loop_
_entity.id
_entity.type
_entity.pdbx_description
1 polymer ?
#
loop_
_entity_poly.entity_id
_entity_poly.type
_entity_poly.pdbx_seq_one_letter_code
_entity_poly.pdbx_strand_id
1 'polypeptide(L)'
;MSEIASSLGDAPSIDSKSGSDAVRIAEVKAWLTSQFEAVGKEVPEFEYNSRSVAYLYNLATISQAKTQAANIVASDFRQKAAEYRSQAARMREILEASGLAQESLASNIVASAQALANVANLLNIRDTELSSFLIAMGDISLRKTSVEEKRAKVQKDSKILLEYTRKALSRLSYLKRTLAQLEDDVPPCEAQIENWKTNLAVMASKERQYTQQYANYKTALGRVGYTPEISHGVLVEMAEHRKELEKKTKPILETLRSYQDLPPDKALAALAIEDKKRQFAAAEKPKAAAIPPATSPTEVAVMPIPFTPIYIAKEMRLVGVFEFGREEDDVKVHRKIKAHPSPTINCVYMTFTKHPGRLLAC
;
A
#
# COMPACT_ATOMS: atom_id res chain seq x y z
N MET A 1 -49.89 -16.08 26.01
CA MET A 1 -50.13 -17.30 26.80
C MET A 1 -48.83 -18.08 26.75
N SER A 2 -47.91 -17.95 27.72
CA SER A 2 -48.02 -18.30 29.16
C SER A 2 -47.97 -19.81 29.40
N GLU A 3 -47.14 -20.21 30.36
CA GLU A 3 -46.70 -21.58 30.61
C GLU A 3 -47.79 -22.48 31.20
N ILE A 4 -47.62 -23.80 31.04
CA ILE A 4 -47.97 -24.79 32.06
C ILE A 4 -46.79 -25.77 32.16
N ALA A 5 -46.27 -25.97 33.37
CA ALA A 5 -45.21 -26.95 33.65
C ALA A 5 -45.44 -27.60 35.03
N SER A 6 -45.58 -28.93 35.05
CA SER A 6 -45.61 -29.85 36.23
C SER A 6 -45.98 -31.26 35.72
N SER A 7 -45.52 -32.39 36.29
CA SER A 7 -44.44 -32.62 37.27
C SER A 7 -43.92 -34.08 37.13
N LEU A 8 -42.92 -34.44 37.94
CA LEU A 8 -42.17 -35.71 38.00
C LEU A 8 -42.99 -37.02 38.00
N GLY A 9 -42.34 -38.09 37.52
CA GLY A 9 -42.65 -39.50 37.79
C GLY A 9 -41.47 -40.40 37.43
N ASP A 10 -41.12 -41.37 38.29
CA ASP A 10 -39.89 -42.17 38.20
C ASP A 10 -39.91 -43.30 37.13
N ALA A 11 -38.71 -43.77 36.78
CA ALA A 11 -38.50 -44.96 35.94
C ALA A 11 -38.60 -46.26 36.78
N PRO A 12 -38.85 -47.42 36.14
CA PRO A 12 -37.71 -48.27 35.75
C PRO A 12 -37.91 -49.05 34.43
N SER A 13 -37.07 -50.09 34.23
CA SER A 13 -37.19 -51.17 33.23
C SER A 13 -36.70 -50.88 31.81
N ILE A 14 -35.38 -50.98 31.63
CA ILE A 14 -34.74 -51.18 30.32
C ILE A 14 -34.88 -52.67 29.94
N ASP A 15 -35.87 -53.01 29.10
CA ASP A 15 -35.87 -54.26 28.33
C ASP A 15 -36.86 -54.25 27.14
N SER A 16 -38.00 -53.56 27.27
CA SER A 16 -39.06 -53.47 26.24
C SER A 16 -38.66 -52.84 24.89
N LYS A 17 -37.41 -52.42 24.74
CA LYS A 17 -36.93 -51.60 23.61
C LYS A 17 -36.68 -52.40 22.34
N SER A 18 -36.24 -53.66 22.46
CA SER A 18 -35.88 -54.51 21.31
C SER A 18 -37.08 -54.87 20.42
N GLY A 19 -38.24 -55.17 21.03
CA GLY A 19 -39.46 -55.52 20.30
C GLY A 19 -40.02 -54.36 19.45
N SER A 20 -39.93 -53.12 19.93
CA SER A 20 -40.43 -51.95 19.19
C SER A 20 -39.60 -51.67 17.93
N ASP A 21 -38.28 -51.75 18.01
CA ASP A 21 -37.42 -51.52 16.85
C ASP A 21 -37.50 -52.67 15.83
N ALA A 22 -37.75 -53.92 16.27
CA ALA A 22 -37.99 -55.04 15.36
C ALA A 22 -39.24 -54.83 14.47
N VAL A 23 -40.35 -54.34 15.04
CA VAL A 23 -41.57 -54.00 14.28
C VAL A 23 -41.29 -52.86 13.29
N ARG A 24 -40.60 -51.79 13.74
CA ARG A 24 -40.20 -50.67 12.86
C ARG A 24 -39.30 -51.11 11.71
N ILE A 25 -38.38 -52.04 11.94
CA ILE A 25 -37.53 -52.62 10.88
C ILE A 25 -38.38 -53.35 9.83
N ALA A 26 -39.40 -54.10 10.25
CA ALA A 26 -40.30 -54.79 9.33
C ALA A 26 -41.13 -53.80 8.48
N GLU A 27 -41.72 -52.77 9.10
CA GLU A 27 -42.47 -51.71 8.40
C GLU A 27 -41.59 -50.91 7.43
N VAL A 28 -40.37 -50.53 7.85
CA VAL A 28 -39.39 -49.84 6.99
C VAL A 28 -38.98 -50.72 5.82
N LYS A 29 -38.74 -52.02 6.03
CA LYS A 29 -38.42 -52.97 4.96
C LYS A 29 -39.58 -53.09 3.95
N ALA A 30 -40.81 -53.30 4.42
CA ALA A 30 -41.97 -53.41 3.54
C ALA A 30 -42.21 -52.13 2.73
N TRP A 31 -42.09 -50.95 3.36
CA TRP A 31 -42.20 -49.66 2.68
C TRP A 31 -41.10 -49.47 1.63
N LEU A 32 -39.83 -49.72 1.99
CA LEU A 32 -38.71 -49.61 1.05
C LEU A 32 -38.87 -50.55 -0.14
N THR A 33 -39.23 -51.82 0.08
CA THR A 33 -39.51 -52.76 -1.02
C THR A 33 -40.56 -52.20 -1.97
N SER A 34 -41.71 -51.76 -1.43
CA SER A 34 -42.78 -51.15 -2.24
C SER A 34 -42.34 -49.90 -3.02
N GLN A 35 -41.50 -49.03 -2.44
CA GLN A 35 -41.02 -47.82 -3.12
C GLN A 35 -39.98 -48.11 -4.21
N PHE A 36 -39.12 -49.12 -4.03
CA PHE A 36 -38.09 -49.49 -5.00
C PHE A 36 -38.64 -50.38 -6.13
N GLU A 37 -39.55 -51.31 -5.80
CA GLU A 37 -40.31 -52.13 -6.76
C GLU A 37 -41.11 -51.25 -7.74
N ALA A 38 -41.76 -50.19 -7.24
CA ALA A 38 -42.48 -49.20 -8.07
C ALA A 38 -41.60 -48.43 -9.07
N VAL A 39 -40.27 -48.53 -8.96
CA VAL A 39 -39.27 -47.93 -9.88
C VAL A 39 -38.45 -49.03 -10.59
N GLY A 40 -38.82 -50.31 -10.45
CA GLY A 40 -38.11 -51.44 -11.06
C GLY A 40 -36.69 -51.64 -10.52
N LYS A 41 -36.48 -51.40 -9.22
CA LYS A 41 -35.17 -51.51 -8.55
C LYS A 41 -35.25 -52.37 -7.30
N GLU A 42 -34.12 -52.94 -6.92
CA GLU A 42 -33.93 -53.59 -5.62
C GLU A 42 -33.57 -52.56 -4.54
N VAL A 43 -33.90 -52.87 -3.28
CA VAL A 43 -33.53 -52.04 -2.13
C VAL A 43 -32.03 -52.25 -1.84
N PRO A 44 -31.19 -51.20 -1.85
CA PRO A 44 -29.77 -51.33 -1.53
C PRO A 44 -29.56 -51.87 -0.11
N GLU A 45 -28.52 -52.67 0.10
CA GLU A 45 -28.13 -53.12 1.44
C GLU A 45 -27.61 -51.96 2.29
N PHE A 46 -28.09 -51.85 3.53
CA PHE A 46 -27.62 -50.87 4.52
C PHE A 46 -27.80 -51.39 5.95
N GLU A 47 -27.06 -50.79 6.89
CA GLU A 47 -27.13 -51.17 8.30
C GLU A 47 -28.40 -50.66 9.00
N TYR A 48 -29.21 -51.60 9.52
CA TYR A 48 -30.38 -51.34 10.36
C TYR A 48 -29.99 -50.98 11.81
N ASN A 49 -29.22 -49.91 12.00
CA ASN A 49 -28.97 -49.34 13.32
C ASN A 49 -30.19 -48.54 13.81
N SER A 50 -30.43 -48.47 15.12
CA SER A 50 -31.65 -47.85 15.70
C SER A 50 -31.85 -46.38 15.24
N ARG A 51 -30.77 -45.64 14.93
CA ARG A 51 -30.84 -44.27 14.37
C ARG A 51 -31.31 -44.26 12.92
N SER A 52 -30.81 -45.14 12.05
CA SER A 52 -31.26 -45.25 10.65
C SER A 52 -32.70 -45.76 10.60
N VAL A 53 -33.05 -46.74 11.42
CA VAL A 53 -34.42 -47.27 11.59
C VAL A 53 -35.38 -46.16 12.03
N ALA A 54 -35.08 -45.40 13.07
CA ALA A 54 -35.95 -44.32 13.55
C ALA A 54 -36.14 -43.20 12.50
N TYR A 55 -35.09 -42.86 11.75
CA TYR A 55 -35.17 -41.87 10.67
C TYR A 55 -36.00 -42.38 9.49
N LEU A 56 -35.74 -43.61 9.01
CA LEU A 56 -36.45 -44.23 7.90
C LEU A 56 -37.91 -44.52 8.25
N TYR A 57 -38.21 -44.88 9.50
CA TYR A 57 -39.58 -45.06 9.98
C TYR A 57 -40.36 -43.75 9.93
N ASN A 58 -39.77 -42.65 10.43
CA ASN A 58 -40.39 -41.32 10.34
C ASN A 58 -40.60 -40.88 8.86
N LEU A 59 -39.60 -41.12 8.00
CA LEU A 59 -39.71 -40.87 6.56
C LEU A 59 -40.81 -41.71 5.90
N ALA A 60 -40.95 -42.99 6.28
CA ALA A 60 -41.99 -43.89 5.82
C ALA A 60 -43.38 -43.40 6.25
N THR A 61 -43.57 -43.06 7.52
CA THR A 61 -44.84 -42.51 8.04
C THR A 61 -45.23 -41.22 7.32
N ILE A 62 -44.29 -40.29 7.13
CA ILE A 62 -44.53 -39.03 6.40
C ILE A 62 -44.82 -39.30 4.91
N SER A 63 -44.13 -40.25 4.29
CA SER A 63 -44.35 -40.67 2.89
C SER A 63 -45.75 -41.27 2.71
N GLN A 64 -46.09 -42.27 3.51
CA GLN A 64 -47.38 -42.97 3.45
C GLN A 64 -48.55 -42.02 3.72
N ALA A 65 -48.46 -41.16 4.75
CA ALA A 65 -49.49 -40.17 5.04
C ALA A 65 -49.69 -39.16 3.89
N LYS A 66 -48.60 -38.70 3.24
CA LYS A 66 -48.68 -37.84 2.05
C LYS A 66 -49.28 -38.56 0.85
N THR A 67 -48.91 -39.81 0.60
CA THR A 67 -49.48 -40.65 -0.48
C THR A 67 -50.96 -40.92 -0.25
N GLN A 68 -51.38 -41.21 0.99
CA GLN A 68 -52.78 -41.37 1.37
C GLN A 68 -53.57 -40.07 1.15
N ALA A 69 -53.06 -38.93 1.61
CA ALA A 69 -53.70 -37.63 1.39
C ALA A 69 -53.81 -37.28 -0.10
N ALA A 70 -52.76 -37.53 -0.89
CA ALA A 70 -52.77 -37.34 -2.34
C ALA A 70 -53.79 -38.26 -3.04
N ASN A 71 -53.91 -39.52 -2.62
CA ASN A 71 -54.90 -40.46 -3.14
C ASN A 71 -56.34 -40.02 -2.81
N ILE A 72 -56.60 -39.54 -1.58
CA ILE A 72 -57.91 -39.00 -1.19
C ILE A 72 -58.27 -37.79 -2.07
N VAL A 73 -57.36 -36.81 -2.20
CA VAL A 73 -57.56 -35.63 -3.06
C VAL A 73 -57.74 -36.02 -4.54
N ALA A 74 -57.02 -37.03 -5.02
CA ALA A 74 -57.19 -37.54 -6.38
C ALA A 74 -58.55 -38.24 -6.59
N SER A 75 -59.08 -38.97 -5.58
CA SER A 75 -60.43 -39.54 -5.65
C SER A 75 -61.52 -38.46 -5.61
N ASP A 76 -61.38 -37.45 -4.75
CA ASP A 76 -62.29 -36.30 -4.64
C ASP A 76 -62.36 -35.51 -5.96
N PHE A 77 -61.22 -35.17 -6.57
CA PHE A 77 -61.21 -34.53 -7.88
C PHE A 77 -61.77 -35.40 -9.00
N ARG A 78 -61.57 -36.73 -8.96
CA ARG A 78 -62.19 -37.65 -9.94
C ARG A 78 -63.70 -37.70 -9.81
N GLN A 79 -64.22 -37.76 -8.58
CA GLN A 79 -65.66 -37.72 -8.31
C GLN A 79 -66.27 -36.40 -8.76
N LYS A 80 -65.72 -35.26 -8.32
CA LYS A 80 -66.19 -33.92 -8.73
C LYS A 80 -66.15 -33.74 -10.24
N ALA A 81 -65.09 -34.23 -10.91
CA ALA A 81 -65.02 -34.20 -12.37
C ALA A 81 -66.04 -35.14 -13.06
N ALA A 82 -66.55 -36.18 -12.40
CA ALA A 82 -67.68 -36.97 -12.91
C ALA A 82 -69.01 -36.22 -12.73
N GLU A 83 -69.23 -35.62 -11.56
CA GLU A 83 -70.41 -34.79 -11.22
C GLU A 83 -70.53 -33.57 -12.13
N TYR A 84 -69.44 -32.83 -12.38
CA TYR A 84 -69.43 -31.73 -13.34
C TYR A 84 -69.72 -32.17 -14.77
N ARG A 85 -69.29 -33.38 -15.17
CA ARG A 85 -69.60 -33.93 -16.51
C ARG A 85 -71.07 -34.35 -16.65
N SER A 86 -71.65 -34.99 -15.63
CA SER A 86 -73.07 -35.37 -15.68
C SER A 86 -73.98 -34.15 -15.61
N GLN A 87 -73.63 -33.14 -14.80
CA GLN A 87 -74.37 -31.87 -14.76
C GLN A 87 -74.24 -31.08 -16.06
N ALA A 88 -73.07 -31.08 -16.71
CA ALA A 88 -72.89 -30.46 -18.03
C ALA A 88 -73.69 -31.20 -19.13
N ALA A 89 -73.80 -32.53 -19.07
CA ALA A 89 -74.65 -33.30 -19.97
C ALA A 89 -76.14 -32.97 -19.76
N ARG A 90 -76.62 -32.94 -18.51
CA ARG A 90 -77.99 -32.50 -18.16
C ARG A 90 -78.28 -31.08 -18.66
N MET A 91 -77.34 -30.13 -18.48
CA MET A 91 -77.55 -28.76 -18.96
C MET A 91 -77.67 -28.71 -20.49
N ARG A 92 -76.89 -29.53 -21.22
CA ARG A 92 -76.97 -29.61 -22.67
C ARG A 92 -78.34 -30.15 -23.12
N GLU A 93 -78.79 -31.25 -22.55
CA GLU A 93 -80.10 -31.87 -22.83
C GLU A 93 -81.27 -30.86 -22.61
N ILE A 94 -81.21 -30.08 -21.53
CA ILE A 94 -82.21 -29.03 -21.25
C ILE A 94 -82.16 -27.90 -22.30
N LEU A 95 -80.97 -27.49 -22.76
CA LEU A 95 -80.81 -26.47 -23.79
C LEU A 95 -81.29 -26.98 -25.16
N GLU A 96 -80.95 -28.21 -25.53
CA GLU A 96 -81.42 -28.89 -26.74
C GLU A 96 -82.95 -28.99 -26.76
N ALA A 97 -83.57 -29.45 -25.67
CA ALA A 97 -85.03 -29.49 -25.50
C ALA A 97 -85.69 -28.10 -25.52
N SER A 98 -84.94 -27.03 -25.22
CA SER A 98 -85.37 -25.63 -25.31
C SER A 98 -85.11 -24.98 -26.67
N GLY A 99 -84.59 -25.73 -27.66
CA GLY A 99 -84.20 -25.21 -28.98
C GLY A 99 -82.89 -24.40 -29.00
N LEU A 100 -82.20 -24.31 -27.86
CA LEU A 100 -80.94 -23.58 -27.64
C LEU A 100 -79.71 -24.49 -27.80
N ALA A 101 -79.79 -25.49 -28.68
CA ALA A 101 -78.67 -26.36 -29.03
C ALA A 101 -77.48 -25.55 -29.57
N GLN A 102 -76.25 -26.01 -29.34
CA GLN A 102 -75.06 -25.27 -29.78
C GLN A 102 -75.02 -25.07 -31.31
N GLU A 103 -75.64 -25.98 -32.06
CA GLU A 103 -75.73 -25.96 -33.52
C GLU A 103 -76.92 -25.16 -34.10
N SER A 104 -77.92 -24.78 -33.28
CA SER A 104 -78.98 -23.84 -33.68
C SER A 104 -78.60 -22.38 -33.47
N LEU A 105 -77.55 -22.11 -32.68
CA LEU A 105 -77.06 -20.78 -32.37
C LEU A 105 -76.13 -20.21 -33.45
N ALA A 106 -76.25 -18.90 -33.70
CA ALA A 106 -75.33 -18.20 -34.60
C ALA A 106 -73.89 -18.23 -34.06
N SER A 107 -72.91 -18.44 -34.95
CA SER A 107 -71.52 -18.72 -34.59
C SER A 107 -70.84 -17.61 -33.77
N ASN A 108 -71.24 -16.35 -33.97
CA ASN A 108 -70.80 -15.20 -33.17
C ASN A 108 -71.29 -15.25 -31.71
N ILE A 109 -72.47 -15.80 -31.46
CA ILE A 109 -73.01 -15.99 -30.10
C ILE A 109 -72.21 -17.08 -29.40
N VAL A 110 -71.99 -18.23 -30.08
CA VAL A 110 -71.17 -19.34 -29.55
C VAL A 110 -69.74 -18.88 -29.24
N ALA A 111 -69.10 -18.14 -30.14
CA ALA A 111 -67.77 -17.58 -29.93
C ALA A 111 -67.72 -16.59 -28.74
N SER A 112 -68.75 -15.76 -28.58
CA SER A 112 -68.83 -14.79 -27.47
C SER A 112 -69.03 -15.50 -26.11
N ALA A 113 -69.90 -16.50 -26.05
CA ALA A 113 -70.11 -17.31 -24.85
C ALA A 113 -68.85 -18.11 -24.47
N GLN A 114 -68.16 -18.70 -25.46
CA GLN A 114 -66.89 -19.40 -25.23
C GLN A 114 -65.79 -18.45 -24.74
N ALA A 115 -65.71 -17.23 -25.28
CA ALA A 115 -64.77 -16.21 -24.81
C ALA A 115 -65.06 -15.82 -23.34
N LEU A 116 -66.33 -15.58 -22.99
CA LEU A 116 -66.74 -15.25 -21.62
C LEU A 116 -66.40 -16.38 -20.64
N ALA A 117 -66.71 -17.63 -21.00
CA ALA A 117 -66.37 -18.82 -20.20
C ALA A 117 -64.85 -19.01 -20.06
N ASN A 118 -64.07 -18.76 -21.11
CA ASN A 118 -62.60 -18.82 -21.04
C ASN A 118 -62.04 -17.77 -20.08
N VAL A 119 -62.55 -16.53 -20.12
CA VAL A 119 -62.12 -15.47 -19.20
C VAL A 119 -62.57 -15.76 -17.77
N ALA A 120 -63.80 -16.26 -17.55
CA ALA A 120 -64.27 -16.67 -16.22
C ALA A 120 -63.35 -17.74 -15.59
N ASN A 121 -62.97 -18.76 -16.37
CA ASN A 121 -62.03 -19.79 -15.94
C ASN A 121 -60.63 -19.23 -15.64
N LEU A 122 -60.09 -18.33 -16.48
CA LEU A 122 -58.79 -17.68 -16.26
C LEU A 122 -58.78 -16.76 -15.02
N LEU A 123 -59.91 -16.14 -14.69
CA LEU A 123 -60.11 -15.31 -13.50
C LEU A 123 -60.53 -16.13 -12.27
N ASN A 124 -60.80 -17.43 -12.42
CA ASN A 124 -61.35 -18.33 -11.40
C ASN A 124 -62.68 -17.85 -10.79
N ILE A 125 -63.57 -17.31 -11.64
CA ILE A 125 -64.93 -16.87 -11.34
C ILE A 125 -65.90 -18.06 -11.55
N ARG A 126 -67.03 -18.09 -10.82
CA ARG A 126 -68.02 -19.18 -10.89
C ARG A 126 -69.33 -18.80 -11.59
N ASP A 127 -69.56 -17.52 -11.74
CA ASP A 127 -70.73 -16.85 -12.26
C ASP A 127 -70.37 -16.01 -13.50
N THR A 128 -71.37 -15.39 -14.13
CA THR A 128 -71.17 -14.51 -15.29
C THR A 128 -71.52 -13.05 -15.00
N GLU A 129 -71.49 -12.62 -13.73
CA GLU A 129 -71.81 -11.23 -13.39
C GLU A 129 -70.64 -10.27 -13.68
N LEU A 130 -70.97 -9.11 -14.25
CA LEU A 130 -70.00 -8.05 -14.57
C LEU A 130 -69.26 -7.54 -13.31
N SER A 131 -69.93 -7.53 -12.16
CA SER A 131 -69.37 -7.29 -10.82
C SER A 131 -68.16 -8.18 -10.54
N SER A 132 -68.33 -9.50 -10.64
CA SER A 132 -67.29 -10.51 -10.40
C SER A 132 -66.11 -10.39 -11.37
N PHE A 133 -66.40 -10.15 -12.66
CA PHE A 133 -65.36 -9.87 -13.66
C PHE A 133 -64.53 -8.63 -13.31
N LEU A 134 -65.18 -7.52 -12.98
CA LEU A 134 -64.49 -6.26 -12.65
C LEU A 134 -63.60 -6.39 -11.41
N ILE A 135 -64.09 -7.06 -10.35
CA ILE A 135 -63.32 -7.31 -9.12
C ILE A 135 -62.08 -8.17 -9.43
N ALA A 136 -62.25 -9.32 -10.10
CA ALA A 136 -61.13 -10.23 -10.38
C ALA A 136 -60.10 -9.61 -11.34
N MET A 137 -60.53 -8.82 -12.33
CA MET A 137 -59.62 -8.05 -13.19
C MET A 137 -58.86 -6.96 -12.41
N GLY A 138 -59.52 -6.30 -11.45
CA GLY A 138 -58.89 -5.37 -10.51
C GLY A 138 -57.80 -6.04 -9.68
N ASP A 139 -58.12 -7.16 -9.03
CA ASP A 139 -57.19 -7.94 -8.21
C ASP A 139 -55.98 -8.46 -9.00
N ILE A 140 -56.18 -8.91 -10.23
CA ILE A 140 -55.06 -9.33 -11.11
C ILE A 140 -54.23 -8.11 -11.53
N SER A 141 -54.85 -6.97 -11.81
CA SER A 141 -54.14 -5.74 -12.19
C SER A 141 -53.27 -5.22 -11.03
N LEU A 142 -53.78 -5.20 -9.80
CA LEU A 142 -53.04 -4.82 -8.59
C LEU A 142 -51.92 -5.82 -8.26
N ARG A 143 -52.16 -7.13 -8.43
CA ARG A 143 -51.11 -8.14 -8.29
C ARG A 143 -50.02 -7.98 -9.34
N LYS A 144 -50.39 -7.69 -10.60
CA LYS A 144 -49.46 -7.43 -11.70
C LYS A 144 -48.56 -6.22 -11.40
N THR A 145 -49.13 -5.06 -11.06
CA THR A 145 -48.33 -3.86 -10.78
C THR A 145 -47.40 -4.06 -9.59
N SER A 146 -47.85 -4.74 -8.53
CA SER A 146 -46.99 -5.08 -7.38
C SER A 146 -45.83 -6.01 -7.74
N VAL A 147 -46.02 -6.95 -8.67
CA VAL A 147 -44.95 -7.82 -9.19
C VAL A 147 -44.01 -7.04 -10.11
N GLU A 148 -44.53 -6.15 -10.95
CA GLU A 148 -43.74 -5.29 -11.83
C GLU A 148 -42.87 -4.30 -11.04
N GLU A 149 -43.39 -3.70 -9.97
CA GLU A 149 -42.63 -2.85 -9.04
C GLU A 149 -41.50 -3.63 -8.35
N LYS A 150 -41.81 -4.81 -7.78
CA LYS A 150 -40.82 -5.70 -7.15
C LYS A 150 -39.72 -6.10 -8.14
N ARG A 151 -40.09 -6.43 -9.38
CA ARG A 151 -39.16 -6.72 -10.47
C ARG A 151 -38.29 -5.51 -10.84
N ALA A 152 -38.87 -4.32 -10.92
CA ALA A 152 -38.14 -3.08 -11.21
C ALA A 152 -37.14 -2.74 -10.08
N LYS A 153 -37.52 -2.93 -8.82
CA LYS A 153 -36.62 -2.79 -7.66
C LYS A 153 -35.46 -3.79 -7.72
N VAL A 154 -35.74 -5.09 -7.87
CA VAL A 154 -34.68 -6.11 -7.99
C VAL A 154 -33.75 -5.84 -9.18
N GLN A 155 -34.27 -5.34 -10.31
CA GLN A 155 -33.47 -4.95 -11.47
C GLN A 155 -32.58 -3.72 -11.20
N LYS A 156 -33.03 -2.77 -10.37
CA LYS A 156 -32.23 -1.62 -9.91
C LYS A 156 -31.14 -2.07 -8.95
N ASP A 157 -31.49 -2.87 -7.94
CA ASP A 157 -30.57 -3.34 -6.91
C ASP A 157 -29.49 -4.26 -7.51
N SER A 158 -29.86 -5.11 -8.49
CA SER A 158 -28.93 -5.91 -9.31
C SER A 158 -27.93 -5.05 -10.09
N LYS A 159 -28.38 -3.99 -10.76
CA LYS A 159 -27.47 -3.04 -11.44
C LYS A 159 -26.49 -2.37 -10.47
N ILE A 160 -26.96 -1.97 -9.30
CA ILE A 160 -26.13 -1.35 -8.25
C ILE A 160 -25.06 -2.35 -7.74
N LEU A 161 -25.44 -3.60 -7.50
CA LEU A 161 -24.52 -4.65 -7.06
C LEU A 161 -23.45 -4.97 -8.13
N LEU A 162 -23.83 -5.00 -9.40
CA LEU A 162 -22.87 -5.15 -10.51
C LEU A 162 -21.86 -4.01 -10.59
N GLU A 163 -22.27 -2.77 -10.32
CA GLU A 163 -21.35 -1.62 -10.25
C GLU A 163 -20.40 -1.70 -9.06
N TYR A 164 -20.85 -2.15 -7.89
CA TYR A 164 -19.94 -2.43 -6.76
C TYR A 164 -18.96 -3.57 -7.08
N THR A 165 -19.43 -4.64 -7.74
CA THR A 165 -18.58 -5.76 -8.16
C THR A 165 -17.51 -5.31 -9.16
N ARG A 166 -17.86 -4.47 -10.15
CA ARG A 166 -16.91 -3.87 -11.10
C ARG A 166 -15.84 -3.03 -10.41
N LYS A 167 -16.22 -2.21 -9.42
CA LYS A 167 -15.30 -1.39 -8.61
C LYS A 167 -14.38 -2.23 -7.72
N ALA A 168 -14.90 -3.32 -7.14
CA ALA A 168 -14.09 -4.26 -6.37
C ALA A 168 -13.07 -4.98 -7.26
N LEU A 169 -13.48 -5.45 -8.44
CA LEU A 169 -12.60 -6.11 -9.41
C LEU A 169 -11.51 -5.16 -9.95
N SER A 170 -11.84 -3.92 -10.27
CA SER A 170 -10.82 -2.95 -10.74
C SER A 170 -9.82 -2.59 -9.64
N ARG A 171 -10.26 -2.47 -8.38
CA ARG A 171 -9.36 -2.26 -7.24
C ARG A 171 -8.48 -3.49 -6.96
N LEU A 172 -9.02 -4.71 -7.05
CA LEU A 172 -8.25 -5.95 -6.94
C LEU A 172 -7.18 -6.05 -8.04
N SER A 173 -7.55 -5.75 -9.29
CA SER A 173 -6.62 -5.74 -10.44
C SER A 173 -5.61 -4.59 -10.43
N TYR A 174 -5.84 -3.53 -9.63
CA TYR A 174 -4.82 -2.55 -9.29
C TYR A 174 -3.87 -3.11 -8.23
N LEU A 175 -4.39 -3.59 -7.10
CA LEU A 175 -3.59 -4.11 -5.98
C LEU A 175 -2.68 -5.28 -6.39
N LYS A 176 -3.16 -6.19 -7.27
CA LYS A 176 -2.34 -7.28 -7.82
C LYS A 176 -1.13 -6.78 -8.63
N ARG A 177 -1.27 -5.67 -9.37
CA ARG A 177 -0.15 -5.07 -10.14
C ARG A 177 0.83 -4.33 -9.23
N THR A 178 0.34 -3.63 -8.21
CA THR A 178 1.21 -3.02 -7.19
C THR A 178 1.98 -4.07 -6.40
N LEU A 179 1.34 -5.20 -6.07
CA LEU A 179 2.01 -6.32 -5.40
C LEU A 179 3.10 -6.93 -6.29
N ALA A 180 2.81 -7.24 -7.55
CA ALA A 180 3.82 -7.75 -8.49
C ALA A 180 5.01 -6.79 -8.66
N GLN A 181 4.77 -5.48 -8.83
CA GLN A 181 5.85 -4.49 -8.90
C GLN A 181 6.72 -4.48 -7.64
N LEU A 182 6.11 -4.59 -6.44
CA LEU A 182 6.86 -4.64 -5.19
C LEU A 182 7.64 -5.97 -5.02
N GLU A 183 7.16 -7.07 -5.60
CA GLU A 183 7.90 -8.34 -5.66
C GLU A 183 9.09 -8.24 -6.65
N ASP A 184 8.92 -7.57 -7.78
CA ASP A 184 9.99 -7.28 -8.77
C ASP A 184 11.04 -6.27 -8.24
N ASP A 185 10.62 -5.32 -7.39
CA ASP A 185 11.49 -4.27 -6.80
C ASP A 185 12.39 -4.80 -5.66
N VAL A 186 12.07 -5.96 -5.06
CA VAL A 186 12.82 -6.52 -3.92
C VAL A 186 14.23 -7.01 -4.29
N PRO A 187 14.44 -7.89 -5.31
CA PRO A 187 15.77 -8.41 -5.62
C PRO A 187 16.83 -7.34 -5.98
N PRO A 188 16.51 -6.25 -6.70
CA PRO A 188 17.43 -5.13 -6.89
C PRO A 188 17.83 -4.43 -5.58
N CYS A 189 16.89 -4.30 -4.64
CA CYS A 189 17.13 -3.72 -3.32
C CYS A 189 18.03 -4.62 -2.46
N GLU A 190 17.75 -5.94 -2.42
CA GLU A 190 18.59 -6.92 -1.72
C GLU A 190 20.03 -6.96 -2.29
N ALA A 191 20.18 -6.94 -3.62
CA ALA A 191 21.49 -6.86 -4.28
C ALA A 191 22.25 -5.56 -3.94
N GLN A 192 21.55 -4.42 -3.82
CA GLN A 192 22.14 -3.16 -3.38
C GLN A 192 22.59 -3.24 -1.90
N ILE A 193 21.79 -3.86 -1.02
CA ILE A 193 22.12 -4.05 0.40
C ILE A 193 23.35 -4.95 0.56
N GLU A 194 23.42 -6.09 -0.13
CA GLU A 194 24.58 -7.00 -0.07
C GLU A 194 25.86 -6.35 -0.65
N ASN A 195 25.72 -5.51 -1.68
CA ASN A 195 26.82 -4.68 -2.20
C ASN A 195 27.30 -3.66 -1.14
N TRP A 196 26.39 -2.92 -0.48
CA TRP A 196 26.76 -1.99 0.58
C TRP A 196 27.41 -2.68 1.79
N LYS A 197 26.87 -3.83 2.22
CA LYS A 197 27.41 -4.69 3.27
C LYS A 197 28.84 -5.18 2.94
N THR A 198 29.08 -5.58 1.69
CA THR A 198 30.40 -5.98 1.20
C THR A 198 31.39 -4.79 1.22
N ASN A 199 30.96 -3.63 0.73
CA ASN A 199 31.79 -2.42 0.78
C ASN A 199 32.07 -1.96 2.22
N LEU A 200 31.09 -2.06 3.13
CA LEU A 200 31.27 -1.74 4.55
C LEU A 200 32.33 -2.63 5.19
N ALA A 201 32.34 -3.93 4.90
CA ALA A 201 33.36 -4.85 5.37
C ALA A 201 34.77 -4.47 4.87
N VAL A 202 34.90 -4.04 3.61
CA VAL A 202 36.15 -3.52 3.03
C VAL A 202 36.58 -2.18 3.66
N MET A 203 35.64 -1.30 4.01
CA MET A 203 35.99 -0.06 4.71
C MET A 203 36.42 -0.32 6.15
N ALA A 204 35.76 -1.24 6.86
CA ALA A 204 36.16 -1.66 8.21
C ALA A 204 37.53 -2.37 8.24
N SER A 205 37.93 -3.08 7.18
CA SER A 205 39.30 -3.62 7.09
C SER A 205 40.34 -2.53 6.84
N LYS A 206 40.03 -1.54 5.99
CA LYS A 206 40.88 -0.36 5.73
C LYS A 206 41.02 0.54 6.96
N GLU A 207 39.95 0.75 7.71
CA GLU A 207 39.95 1.47 8.99
C GLU A 207 40.96 0.84 9.95
N ARG A 208 40.86 -0.46 10.22
CA ARG A 208 41.81 -1.19 11.07
C ARG A 208 43.25 -1.09 10.56
N GLN A 209 43.45 -1.20 9.24
CA GLN A 209 44.77 -1.03 8.61
C GLN A 209 45.33 0.38 8.87
N TYR A 210 44.55 1.44 8.66
CA TYR A 210 45.00 2.81 8.90
C TYR A 210 45.19 3.11 10.40
N THR A 211 44.35 2.58 11.29
CA THR A 211 44.53 2.69 12.75
C THR A 211 45.84 2.02 13.18
N GLN A 212 46.15 0.83 12.66
CA GLN A 212 47.41 0.15 12.94
C GLN A 212 48.62 0.91 12.37
N GLN A 213 48.52 1.43 11.13
CA GLN A 213 49.59 2.24 10.54
C GLN A 213 49.82 3.54 11.32
N TYR A 214 48.75 4.25 11.73
CA TYR A 214 48.85 5.43 12.58
C TYR A 214 49.50 5.12 13.93
N ALA A 215 49.12 4.00 14.58
CA ALA A 215 49.79 3.54 15.80
C ALA A 215 51.28 3.26 15.58
N ASN A 216 51.64 2.55 14.50
CA ASN A 216 53.02 2.26 14.13
C ASN A 216 53.85 3.55 13.93
N TYR A 217 53.33 4.52 13.15
CA TYR A 217 54.00 5.80 12.92
C TYR A 217 54.10 6.64 14.20
N LYS A 218 53.08 6.64 15.05
CA LYS A 218 53.11 7.30 16.37
C LYS A 218 54.20 6.71 17.28
N THR A 219 54.35 5.37 17.29
CA THR A 219 55.46 4.71 17.99
C THR A 219 56.81 5.02 17.36
N ALA A 220 56.92 5.10 16.02
CA ALA A 220 58.16 5.44 15.33
C ALA A 220 58.62 6.88 15.65
N LEU A 221 57.72 7.86 15.59
CA LEU A 221 57.97 9.25 15.99
C LEU A 221 58.42 9.34 17.46
N GLY A 222 57.76 8.59 18.35
CA GLY A 222 58.15 8.50 19.76
C GLY A 222 59.56 7.94 19.97
N ARG A 223 59.99 6.93 19.18
CA ARG A 223 61.37 6.40 19.22
C ARG A 223 62.44 7.39 18.76
N VAL A 224 62.08 8.32 17.87
CA VAL A 224 62.97 9.39 17.39
C VAL A 224 62.95 10.61 18.32
N GLY A 225 62.15 10.59 19.40
CA GLY A 225 62.04 11.69 20.36
C GLY A 225 61.26 12.91 19.84
N TYR A 226 60.44 12.72 18.81
CA TYR A 226 59.65 13.83 18.23
C TYR A 226 58.58 14.32 19.22
N THR A 227 58.74 15.56 19.70
CA THR A 227 57.70 16.32 20.39
C THR A 227 56.93 17.21 19.40
N PRO A 228 55.65 17.56 19.66
CA PRO A 228 54.87 18.45 18.78
C PRO A 228 55.50 19.83 18.57
N GLU A 229 56.38 20.27 19.48
CA GLU A 229 57.13 21.52 19.43
C GLU A 229 58.17 21.56 18.28
N ILE A 230 58.60 20.39 17.79
CA ILE A 230 59.51 20.23 16.65
C ILE A 230 58.72 20.19 15.31
N SER A 231 57.40 20.41 15.36
CA SER A 231 56.58 20.61 14.16
C SER A 231 57.04 21.85 13.37
N HIS A 232 57.07 21.76 12.04
CA HIS A 232 57.54 22.84 11.18
C HIS A 232 56.84 24.19 11.45
N GLY A 233 55.52 24.20 11.71
CA GLY A 233 54.79 25.41 12.05
C GLY A 233 55.29 26.06 13.34
N VAL A 234 55.43 25.27 14.41
CA VAL A 234 55.94 25.76 15.71
C VAL A 234 57.40 26.22 15.59
N LEU A 235 58.24 25.52 14.82
CA LEU A 235 59.62 25.94 14.56
C LEU A 235 59.69 27.26 13.77
N VAL A 236 58.76 27.51 12.84
CA VAL A 236 58.64 28.80 12.13
C VAL A 236 58.20 29.90 13.09
N GLU A 237 57.15 29.68 13.89
CA GLU A 237 56.69 30.63 14.92
C GLU A 237 57.81 30.98 15.92
N MET A 238 58.58 29.98 16.39
CA MET A 238 59.75 30.18 17.25
C MET A 238 60.89 30.92 16.55
N ALA A 239 61.09 30.73 15.24
CA ALA A 239 62.09 31.45 14.45
C ALA A 239 61.68 32.91 14.21
N GLU A 240 60.41 33.17 13.94
CA GLU A 240 59.86 34.52 13.81
C GLU A 240 59.90 35.26 15.15
N HIS A 241 59.51 34.62 16.25
CA HIS A 241 59.65 35.18 17.60
C HIS A 241 61.12 35.45 17.97
N ARG A 242 62.05 34.57 17.56
CA ARG A 242 63.50 34.82 17.73
C ARG A 242 63.96 36.04 16.91
N LYS A 243 63.48 36.21 15.68
CA LYS A 243 63.79 37.35 14.80
C LYS A 243 63.21 38.67 15.32
N GLU A 244 62.01 38.62 15.90
CA GLU A 244 61.33 39.72 16.61
C GLU A 244 62.12 40.14 17.87
N LEU A 245 62.62 39.17 18.65
CA LEU A 245 63.54 39.42 19.76
C LEU A 245 64.87 40.01 19.28
N GLU A 246 65.51 39.41 18.26
CA GLU A 246 66.79 39.87 17.71
C GLU A 246 66.71 41.32 17.21
N LYS A 247 65.60 41.70 16.55
CA LYS A 247 65.29 43.07 16.12
C LYS A 247 65.23 44.06 17.31
N LYS A 248 64.81 43.61 18.49
CA LYS A 248 64.76 44.42 19.73
C LYS A 248 66.10 44.44 20.45
N THR A 249 66.85 43.33 20.46
CA THR A 249 68.14 43.20 21.16
C THR A 249 69.31 43.83 20.39
N LYS A 250 69.30 43.82 19.05
CA LYS A 250 70.36 44.43 18.22
C LYS A 250 70.69 45.89 18.58
N PRO A 251 69.73 46.85 18.62
CA PRO A 251 70.05 48.24 19.00
C PRO A 251 70.50 48.38 20.48
N ILE A 252 70.12 47.45 21.35
CA ILE A 252 70.58 47.42 22.74
C ILE A 252 72.04 46.95 22.83
N LEU A 253 72.45 45.96 22.03
CA LEU A 253 73.85 45.57 21.90
C LEU A 253 74.69 46.63 21.19
N GLU A 254 74.11 47.35 20.23
CA GLU A 254 74.77 48.41 19.48
C GLU A 254 75.06 49.65 20.35
N THR A 255 74.13 50.01 21.25
CA THR A 255 74.40 51.01 22.30
C THR A 255 75.35 50.48 23.38
N LEU A 256 75.26 49.21 23.79
CA LEU A 256 76.22 48.62 24.73
C LEU A 256 77.66 48.62 24.17
N ARG A 257 77.81 48.39 22.86
CA ARG A 257 79.09 48.44 22.16
C ARG A 257 79.66 49.86 22.10
N SER A 258 78.84 50.86 21.80
CA SER A 258 79.32 52.26 21.81
C SER A 258 79.77 52.74 23.20
N TYR A 259 79.27 52.14 24.29
CA TYR A 259 79.82 52.34 25.63
C TYR A 259 81.14 51.58 25.90
N GLN A 260 81.44 50.50 25.17
CA GLN A 260 82.73 49.79 25.25
C GLN A 260 83.83 50.43 24.40
N ASP A 261 83.47 51.21 23.37
CA ASP A 261 84.41 52.01 22.57
C ASP A 261 84.89 53.29 23.31
N LEU A 262 84.38 53.57 24.52
CA LEU A 262 84.92 54.62 25.41
C LEU A 262 86.10 54.10 26.24
N PRO A 263 87.24 54.80 26.28
CA PRO A 263 88.37 54.42 27.15
C PRO A 263 87.97 54.35 28.63
N PRO A 264 88.41 53.33 29.40
CA PRO A 264 88.12 53.21 30.84
C PRO A 264 88.70 54.32 31.75
N ASP A 265 89.48 55.25 31.19
CA ASP A 265 90.08 56.38 31.91
C ASP A 265 89.59 57.72 31.33
N LYS A 266 89.06 58.54 32.23
CA LYS A 266 88.51 59.88 31.96
C LYS A 266 89.56 60.85 31.39
N ALA A 267 90.84 60.66 31.70
CA ALA A 267 91.94 61.49 31.17
C ALA A 267 92.19 61.23 29.67
N LEU A 268 92.19 59.95 29.26
CA LEU A 268 92.46 59.57 27.86
C LEU A 268 91.27 59.86 26.93
N ALA A 269 90.04 59.73 27.44
CA ALA A 269 88.84 60.14 26.69
C ALA A 269 88.87 61.63 26.30
N ALA A 270 89.38 62.51 27.17
CA ALA A 270 89.53 63.93 26.86
C ALA A 270 90.55 64.17 25.73
N LEU A 271 91.70 63.47 25.76
CA LEU A 271 92.74 63.57 24.72
C LEU A 271 92.24 63.05 23.36
N ALA A 272 91.49 61.94 23.34
CA ALA A 272 90.88 61.41 22.11
C ALA A 272 89.83 62.38 21.52
N ILE A 273 89.08 63.10 22.35
CA ILE A 273 88.16 64.16 21.93
C ILE A 273 88.95 65.37 21.38
N GLU A 274 90.07 65.73 21.98
CA GLU A 274 90.95 66.82 21.52
C GLU A 274 91.54 66.51 20.12
N ASP A 275 92.08 65.31 19.91
CA ASP A 275 92.62 64.90 18.61
C ASP A 275 91.54 64.70 17.55
N LYS A 276 90.35 64.19 17.92
CA LYS A 276 89.22 64.16 16.97
C LYS A 276 88.73 65.57 16.61
N LYS A 277 88.68 66.50 17.55
CA LYS A 277 88.41 67.92 17.26
C LYS A 277 89.46 68.53 16.33
N ARG A 278 90.76 68.21 16.51
CA ARG A 278 91.82 68.63 15.58
C ARG A 278 91.65 68.04 14.19
N GLN A 279 91.26 66.76 14.08
CA GLN A 279 90.98 66.12 12.78
C GLN A 279 89.76 66.74 12.08
N PHE A 280 88.67 67.06 12.80
CA PHE A 280 87.52 67.76 12.21
C PHE A 280 87.86 69.23 11.84
N ALA A 281 88.58 69.96 12.69
CA ALA A 281 89.00 71.35 12.40
C ALA A 281 90.01 71.44 11.23
N ALA A 282 90.75 70.36 10.95
CA ALA A 282 91.59 70.25 9.75
C ALA A 282 90.77 69.95 8.47
N ALA A 283 89.59 69.34 8.60
CA ALA A 283 88.69 69.03 7.48
C ALA A 283 87.76 70.20 7.09
N GLU A 284 87.52 71.17 7.97
CA GLU A 284 86.60 72.31 7.75
C GLU A 284 87.24 73.58 7.11
N LYS A 285 88.31 73.44 6.29
CA LYS A 285 88.83 74.56 5.47
C LYS A 285 88.73 74.25 3.96
N PRO A 286 87.98 75.04 3.16
CA PRO A 286 87.50 74.59 1.84
C PRO A 286 88.39 74.97 0.65
N LYS A 287 88.44 74.06 -0.34
CA LYS A 287 88.62 74.21 -1.81
C LYS A 287 88.33 72.82 -2.42
N ALA A 288 87.43 72.57 -3.38
CA ALA A 288 87.14 73.19 -4.70
C ALA A 288 88.01 72.63 -5.86
N ALA A 289 87.42 71.73 -6.67
CA ALA A 289 87.90 71.08 -7.92
C ALA A 289 89.16 70.17 -7.79
N ALA A 290 89.36 69.06 -8.54
CA ALA A 290 88.75 68.56 -9.79
C ALA A 290 88.65 66.99 -9.87
N ILE A 291 88.38 66.43 -11.07
CA ILE A 291 87.85 65.07 -11.45
C ILE A 291 88.45 64.70 -12.85
N PRO A 292 88.58 63.44 -13.39
CA PRO A 292 88.12 62.05 -13.04
C PRO A 292 89.35 61.04 -12.95
N PRO A 293 89.45 59.78 -13.49
CA PRO A 293 88.49 58.72 -13.94
C PRO A 293 88.78 57.21 -13.59
N ALA A 294 87.69 56.42 -13.44
CA ALA A 294 87.38 55.07 -14.03
C ALA A 294 88.21 53.76 -13.81
N THR A 295 87.47 52.64 -14.03
CA THR A 295 87.86 51.21 -14.32
C THR A 295 87.85 50.15 -13.18
N SER A 296 87.83 48.87 -13.58
CA SER A 296 87.31 47.65 -12.90
C SER A 296 88.33 46.48 -12.92
N PRO A 297 88.06 45.18 -12.56
CA PRO A 297 86.86 44.49 -11.99
C PRO A 297 87.21 43.75 -10.65
N THR A 298 86.78 42.56 -10.17
CA THR A 298 86.01 41.37 -10.66
C THR A 298 85.56 40.47 -9.48
N GLU A 299 84.37 39.83 -9.54
CA GLU A 299 83.97 38.47 -9.00
C GLU A 299 84.27 38.02 -7.52
N VAL A 300 83.72 36.94 -6.93
CA VAL A 300 82.66 35.92 -7.24
C VAL A 300 81.85 35.59 -5.94
N ALA A 301 80.75 34.82 -6.05
CA ALA A 301 80.12 33.93 -5.03
C ALA A 301 79.37 34.56 -3.81
N VAL A 302 78.23 34.05 -3.30
CA VAL A 302 77.32 32.94 -3.71
C VAL A 302 75.85 33.19 -3.21
N MET A 303 74.86 32.42 -3.75
CA MET A 303 73.39 32.36 -3.48
C MET A 303 72.92 32.09 -2.02
N PRO A 304 71.60 32.00 -1.64
CA PRO A 304 70.30 31.98 -2.40
C PRO A 304 69.22 33.06 -1.98
N ILE A 305 68.19 33.48 -2.77
CA ILE A 305 66.89 32.86 -3.24
C ILE A 305 65.81 32.68 -2.12
N PRO A 306 64.46 32.89 -2.30
CA PRO A 306 63.63 33.46 -3.39
C PRO A 306 62.61 34.59 -3.00
N PHE A 307 61.94 35.25 -3.96
CA PHE A 307 60.45 35.22 -4.20
C PHE A 307 59.94 36.26 -5.22
N THR A 308 59.23 35.82 -6.28
CA THR A 308 58.35 36.63 -7.17
C THR A 308 57.27 35.73 -7.83
N PRO A 309 56.15 36.27 -8.37
CA PRO A 309 54.89 35.49 -8.52
C PRO A 309 54.43 35.11 -9.95
N ILE A 310 53.65 34.02 -10.02
CA ILE A 310 52.43 33.74 -10.84
C ILE A 310 52.46 34.04 -12.37
N TYR A 311 52.41 32.99 -13.21
CA TYR A 311 51.32 32.65 -14.16
C TYR A 311 51.73 31.57 -15.19
N ILE A 312 51.06 30.41 -15.22
CA ILE A 312 50.86 29.56 -16.43
C ILE A 312 49.47 28.88 -16.34
N ALA A 313 48.86 28.62 -17.49
CA ALA A 313 47.54 28.02 -17.68
C ALA A 313 47.41 26.55 -17.23
N LYS A 314 46.17 26.04 -17.22
CA LYS A 314 45.84 24.63 -17.05
C LYS A 314 44.86 24.17 -18.14
N GLU A 315 45.31 23.27 -19.00
CA GLU A 315 44.50 22.69 -20.08
C GLU A 315 43.97 21.28 -19.70
N MET A 316 43.15 20.70 -20.58
CA MET A 316 42.21 19.62 -20.26
C MET A 316 42.82 18.23 -20.10
N ARG A 317 42.15 17.40 -19.28
CA ARG A 317 41.66 16.10 -19.78
C ARG A 317 40.39 15.68 -19.06
N LEU A 318 39.35 15.34 -19.82
CA LEU A 318 38.17 14.63 -19.33
C LEU A 318 38.44 13.12 -19.36
N VAL A 319 37.92 12.40 -18.37
CA VAL A 319 37.33 11.07 -18.57
C VAL A 319 36.02 11.07 -17.80
N GLY A 320 34.90 10.94 -18.50
CA GLY A 320 33.56 11.10 -17.93
C GLY A 320 32.52 10.70 -18.97
N VAL A 321 32.39 9.40 -19.19
CA VAL A 321 31.39 8.84 -20.10
C VAL A 321 30.05 8.81 -19.39
N PHE A 322 29.07 9.53 -19.95
CA PHE A 322 27.67 9.15 -19.83
C PHE A 322 26.95 9.60 -21.11
N GLU A 323 26.48 8.63 -21.89
CA GLU A 323 25.63 8.89 -23.03
C GLU A 323 24.21 9.22 -22.54
N PHE A 324 23.54 10.12 -23.25
CA PHE A 324 22.08 10.11 -23.28
C PHE A 324 21.66 10.24 -24.74
N GLY A 325 21.14 9.14 -25.29
CA GLY A 325 20.66 9.10 -26.66
C GLY A 325 19.50 10.07 -26.85
N ARG A 326 19.45 10.71 -28.02
CA ARG A 326 18.28 11.46 -28.47
C ARG A 326 17.52 10.58 -29.44
N GLU A 327 16.24 10.37 -29.18
CA GLU A 327 15.29 9.85 -30.17
C GLU A 327 14.11 10.81 -30.20
N GLU A 328 13.80 11.30 -31.39
CA GLU A 328 12.72 12.24 -31.68
C GLU A 328 11.58 11.45 -32.30
N ASP A 329 10.33 11.73 -31.95
CA ASP A 329 9.26 11.61 -32.96
C ASP A 329 8.07 12.55 -32.69
N ASP A 330 7.30 12.81 -33.74
CA ASP A 330 6.36 13.93 -33.86
C ASP A 330 5.02 13.71 -33.11
N VAL A 331 4.33 14.81 -32.78
CA VAL A 331 2.91 15.05 -33.16
C VAL A 331 2.52 16.49 -32.77
N LYS A 332 2.17 17.28 -33.78
CA LYS A 332 1.63 18.64 -33.64
C LYS A 332 0.11 18.61 -33.38
N VAL A 333 -0.37 19.24 -32.31
CA VAL A 333 -1.77 19.70 -32.21
C VAL A 333 -1.84 21.12 -31.62
N HIS A 334 -2.38 22.07 -32.39
CA HIS A 334 -2.70 23.42 -31.92
C HIS A 334 -3.97 23.45 -31.04
N ARG A 335 -3.98 24.21 -29.94
CA ARG A 335 -5.19 24.93 -29.45
C ARG A 335 -4.93 26.07 -28.44
N LYS A 336 -5.15 27.30 -28.91
CA LYS A 336 -5.45 28.59 -28.24
C LYS A 336 -5.36 28.69 -26.69
N ILE A 337 -4.30 29.37 -26.24
CA ILE A 337 -4.26 30.57 -25.36
C ILE A 337 -5.52 30.91 -24.51
N LYS A 338 -5.34 31.00 -23.18
CA LYS A 338 -5.82 32.10 -22.31
C LYS A 338 -5.11 32.10 -20.93
N ALA A 339 -5.08 33.26 -20.27
CA ALA A 339 -4.54 33.51 -18.91
C ALA A 339 -5.36 34.66 -18.26
N HIS A 340 -5.18 35.19 -17.05
CA HIS A 340 -4.11 35.29 -16.02
C HIS A 340 -4.79 35.44 -14.61
N PRO A 341 -4.12 35.67 -13.44
CA PRO A 341 -2.72 35.49 -13.01
C PRO A 341 -2.58 34.67 -11.68
N SER A 342 -1.43 34.79 -11.00
CA SER A 342 -1.09 34.33 -9.62
C SER A 342 -1.69 35.24 -8.51
N PRO A 343 -1.42 35.09 -7.18
CA PRO A 343 -0.77 34.00 -6.44
C PRO A 343 -1.49 33.57 -5.12
N THR A 344 -1.06 32.46 -4.49
CA THR A 344 -0.99 32.38 -3.01
C THR A 344 0.02 31.32 -2.54
N ILE A 345 0.87 31.68 -1.56
CA ILE A 345 1.68 30.75 -0.76
C ILE A 345 0.92 30.47 0.55
N ASN A 346 0.93 29.24 1.05
CA ASN A 346 0.60 28.99 2.46
C ASN A 346 1.33 27.75 3.00
N CYS A 347 1.81 27.85 4.23
CA CYS A 347 2.55 26.79 4.90
C CYS A 347 1.61 25.68 5.39
N VAL A 348 2.08 24.43 5.37
CA VAL A 348 1.53 23.36 6.21
C VAL A 348 2.60 22.98 7.22
N TYR A 349 2.27 23.10 8.51
CA TYR A 349 3.16 22.76 9.61
C TYR A 349 3.38 21.24 9.70
N MET A 350 4.58 20.82 10.07
CA MET A 350 4.78 19.50 10.68
C MET A 350 4.11 19.46 12.06
N THR A 351 3.39 18.38 12.35
CA THR A 351 3.07 17.95 13.71
C THR A 351 3.41 16.47 13.87
N PHE A 352 4.10 16.13 14.95
CA PHE A 352 4.57 14.77 15.20
C PHE A 352 4.17 14.33 16.62
N THR A 353 3.47 13.19 16.69
CA THR A 353 3.34 12.28 17.86
C THR A 353 2.94 12.84 19.24
N LYS A 354 1.83 12.33 19.80
CA LYS A 354 1.90 11.44 20.98
C LYS A 354 0.61 10.66 21.27
N HIS A 355 0.77 9.34 21.42
CA HIS A 355 -0.03 8.48 22.32
C HIS A 355 0.59 8.54 23.75
N PRO A 356 -0.01 7.98 24.83
CA PRO A 356 -1.08 6.98 24.89
C PRO A 356 -2.23 7.27 25.88
N GLY A 357 -3.20 6.35 25.98
CA GLY A 357 -4.18 6.29 27.09
C GLY A 357 -5.20 5.15 26.93
N ARG A 358 -5.43 4.36 27.99
CA ARG A 358 -6.55 3.40 28.12
C ARG A 358 -7.59 3.95 29.11
N LEU A 359 -8.87 3.66 28.89
CA LEU A 359 -9.95 3.32 29.83
C LEU A 359 -11.25 3.21 28.98
N LEU A 360 -11.88 2.05 28.82
CA LEU A 360 -12.81 1.31 29.70
C LEU A 360 -14.25 1.85 29.74
N ALA A 361 -15.17 1.00 29.25
CA ALA A 361 -16.62 0.89 29.46
C ALA A 361 -17.43 2.10 29.98
N CYS A 362 -18.43 2.52 29.20
CA CYS A 362 -19.79 1.96 29.26
C CYS A 362 -20.47 2.06 27.88
#